data_AF-X1DY89-F1
#
_entry.id   AF-X1DY89-F1
#
_cell.length_a   1.000
_cell.length_b   1.000
_cell.length_c   1.000
_cell.angle_alpha   90.00
_cell.angle_beta   90.00
_cell.angle_gamma   90.00
#
_symmetry.space_group_name_H-M   'P 1'
#
loop_
_entity.id
_entity.type
_entity.pdbx_description
1 polymer ?
#
loop_
_entity_poly.entity_id
_entity_poly.type
_entity_poly.pdbx_seq_one_letter_code
_entity_poly.pdbx_strand_id
1 'polypeptide(L)'
;KIKEEIFRIDERIKEKPVTNYIGYKVNWYNFVSIHVSKRQLKIEVRKNKLEKDKKKRFIKYPSSYGYGKTPVWRAYITKEDDLDYMLPIIKESYEAAPDK
;
A
#
# COMPACT_ATOMS: atom_id res chain seq x y z
N LYS A 1 3.01 11.74 -9.59
CA LYS A 1 3.47 11.83 -8.18
C LYS A 1 3.49 10.48 -7.44
N ILE A 2 2.41 9.95 -6.84
CA ILE A 2 2.52 8.73 -5.99
C ILE A 2 3.09 7.50 -6.73
N LYS A 3 2.72 7.33 -8.01
CA LYS A 3 3.26 6.27 -8.87
C LYS A 3 4.78 6.38 -9.03
N GLU A 4 5.27 7.58 -9.37
CA GLU A 4 6.71 7.84 -9.50
C GLU A 4 7.45 7.56 -8.19
N GLU A 5 6.90 8.02 -7.06
CA GLU A 5 7.50 7.79 -5.74
C GLU A 5 7.58 6.30 -5.38
N ILE A 6 6.60 5.50 -5.78
CA ILE A 6 6.66 4.04 -5.60
C ILE A 6 7.79 3.44 -6.46
N PHE A 7 7.94 3.84 -7.72
CA PHE A 7 9.02 3.34 -8.57
C PHE A 7 10.41 3.82 -8.15
N ARG A 8 10.52 4.95 -7.44
CA ARG A 8 11.79 5.39 -6.83
C ARG A 8 12.25 4.49 -5.69
N ILE A 9 11.38 3.65 -5.13
CA ILE A 9 11.75 2.74 -4.03
C ILE A 9 12.70 1.63 -4.51
N ASP A 10 12.41 1.02 -5.66
CA ASP A 10 13.18 -0.09 -6.25
C ASP A 10 12.78 -0.29 -7.73
N GLU A 11 13.77 -0.41 -8.60
CA GLU A 11 13.59 -0.61 -10.05
C GLU A 11 12.90 -1.93 -10.42
N ARG A 12 12.92 -2.93 -9.53
CA ARG A 12 12.31 -4.25 -9.73
C ARG A 12 10.80 -4.23 -9.52
N ILE A 13 10.24 -3.14 -8.98
CA ILE A 13 8.80 -2.99 -8.75
C ILE A 13 8.06 -3.03 -10.08
N LYS A 14 7.01 -3.84 -10.13
CA LYS A 14 6.11 -3.93 -11.29
C LYS A 14 4.72 -3.45 -10.91
N GLU A 15 4.16 -2.59 -11.76
CA GLU A 15 2.74 -2.22 -11.72
C GLU A 15 1.90 -3.35 -12.34
N LYS A 16 0.81 -3.71 -11.67
CA LYS A 16 -0.17 -4.69 -12.13
C LYS A 16 -1.57 -4.10 -11.97
N PRO A 17 -2.10 -3.42 -13.00
CA PRO A 17 -3.49 -3.00 -13.03
C PRO A 17 -4.41 -4.22 -13.00
N VAL A 18 -5.44 -4.17 -12.18
CA VAL A 18 -6.56 -5.11 -12.19
C VAL A 18 -7.87 -4.32 -12.14
N THR A 19 -9.01 -5.00 -12.25
CA THR A 19 -10.33 -4.36 -12.39
C THR A 19 -10.62 -3.26 -11.35
N ASN A 20 -10.22 -3.46 -10.09
CA ASN A 20 -10.62 -2.57 -8.99
C ASN A 20 -9.47 -1.75 -8.40
N TYR A 21 -8.22 -2.06 -8.74
CA TYR A 21 -7.05 -1.40 -8.16
C TYR A 21 -5.82 -1.55 -9.04
N ILE A 22 -4.82 -0.73 -8.77
CA ILE A 22 -3.48 -0.85 -9.32
C ILE A 22 -2.59 -1.42 -8.23
N GLY A 23 -2.10 -2.65 -8.42
CA GLY A 23 -1.18 -3.30 -7.49
C GLY A 23 0.26 -2.97 -7.85
N TYR A 24 1.10 -2.78 -6.84
CA TYR A 24 2.54 -2.66 -7.00
C TYR A 24 3.20 -3.79 -6.24
N LYS A 25 4.01 -4.55 -6.96
CA LYS A 25 4.59 -5.79 -6.45
C LYS A 25 6.07 -5.90 -6.79
N VAL A 26 6.79 -6.62 -5.95
CA VAL A 26 8.06 -7.25 -6.33
C VAL A 26 7.80 -8.74 -6.45
N ASN A 27 8.34 -9.38 -7.49
CA ASN A 27 8.12 -10.80 -7.78
C ASN A 27 6.63 -11.21 -7.72
N TRP A 28 6.22 -11.94 -6.68
CA TRP A 28 4.84 -12.42 -6.51
C TRP A 28 4.06 -11.62 -5.46
N TYR A 29 4.71 -10.89 -4.56
CA TYR A 29 4.07 -10.19 -3.45
C TYR A 29 3.61 -8.77 -3.80
N ASN A 30 2.31 -8.54 -3.70
CA ASN A 30 1.70 -7.22 -3.83
C ASN A 30 1.74 -6.45 -2.50
N PHE A 31 2.69 -5.55 -2.34
CA PHE A 31 2.89 -4.81 -1.09
C PHE A 31 1.97 -3.60 -0.97
N VAL A 32 1.55 -2.98 -2.08
CA VAL A 32 0.59 -1.87 -2.05
C VAL A 32 -0.43 -1.95 -3.19
N SER A 33 -1.69 -1.77 -2.85
CA SER A 33 -2.78 -1.60 -3.81
C SER A 33 -3.34 -0.18 -3.73
N ILE A 34 -3.50 0.47 -4.88
CA ILE A 34 -4.14 1.79 -4.99
C ILE A 34 -5.48 1.63 -5.69
N HIS A 35 -6.55 1.94 -4.99
CA HIS A 35 -7.91 1.97 -5.53
C HIS A 35 -8.26 3.42 -5.84
N VAL A 36 -8.51 3.71 -7.11
CA VAL A 36 -8.87 5.05 -7.58
C VAL A 36 -10.40 5.18 -7.55
N SER A 37 -10.90 6.18 -6.83
CA SER A 37 -12.33 6.53 -6.83
C SER A 37 -12.51 8.00 -7.22
N LYS A 38 -13.74 8.40 -7.59
CA LYS A 38 -14.04 9.76 -8.06
C LYS A 38 -13.61 10.89 -7.10
N ARG A 39 -13.49 10.61 -5.80
CA ARG A 39 -13.25 11.64 -4.76
C ARG A 39 -11.98 11.43 -3.93
N GLN A 40 -11.40 10.24 -3.95
CA GLN A 40 -10.29 9.88 -3.07
C GLN A 40 -9.53 8.68 -3.61
N LEU A 41 -8.28 8.54 -3.17
CA LEU A 41 -7.54 7.30 -3.34
C LEU A 41 -7.62 6.50 -2.05
N LYS A 42 -7.93 5.21 -2.16
CA LYS A 42 -7.76 4.28 -1.04
C LYS A 42 -6.47 3.50 -1.28
N ILE A 43 -5.60 3.50 -0.28
CA ILE A 43 -4.38 2.71 -0.27
C ILE A 43 -4.59 1.52 0.64
N GLU A 44 -4.13 0.36 0.18
CA GLU A 44 -4.02 -0.84 1.00
C GLU A 44 -2.55 -1.28 1.05
N VAL A 45 -2.01 -1.46 2.26
CA VAL A 45 -0.64 -1.94 2.49
C VAL A 45 -0.67 -3.26 3.27
N ARG A 46 0.40 -4.04 3.16
CA ARG A 46 0.53 -5.33 3.85
C ARG A 46 1.65 -5.31 4.88
N LYS A 47 1.30 -5.57 6.15
CA LYS A 47 2.28 -5.75 7.24
C LYS A 47 1.63 -6.36 8.48
N ASN A 48 2.39 -7.05 9.31
CA ASN A 48 1.90 -7.53 10.60
C ASN A 48 1.55 -6.39 11.58
N LYS A 49 2.41 -5.36 11.63
CA LYS A 49 2.25 -4.14 12.43
C LYS A 49 2.87 -2.95 11.70
N LEU A 50 2.17 -1.82 11.65
CA LEU A 50 2.66 -0.59 11.02
C LEU A 50 3.37 0.29 12.06
N GLU A 51 4.69 0.38 11.98
CA GLU A 51 5.50 1.17 12.92
C GLU A 51 5.55 2.65 12.50
N LYS A 52 5.44 2.94 11.20
CA LYS A 52 5.49 4.31 10.67
C LYS A 52 4.13 5.01 10.66
N ASP A 53 3.02 4.29 10.92
CA ASP A 53 1.68 4.86 11.06
C ASP A 53 1.45 5.51 12.45
N LYS A 54 2.23 6.56 12.77
CA LYS A 54 2.21 7.21 14.10
C LYS A 54 0.87 7.87 14.45
N LYS A 55 0.11 8.32 13.44
CA LYS A 55 -1.21 8.95 13.61
C LYS A 55 -2.37 7.94 13.52
N LYS A 56 -2.08 6.63 13.43
CA LYS A 56 -3.08 5.55 13.33
C LYS A 56 -4.13 5.81 12.23
N ARG A 57 -3.68 6.29 11.06
CA ARG A 57 -4.56 6.57 9.92
C ARG A 57 -4.97 5.29 9.19
N PHE A 58 -4.23 4.20 9.40
CA PHE A 58 -4.53 2.92 8.78
C PHE A 58 -5.42 2.07 9.68
N ILE A 59 -6.46 1.52 9.06
CA ILE A 59 -7.38 0.58 9.71
C ILE A 59 -7.08 -0.81 9.17
N LYS A 60 -6.80 -1.75 10.06
CA LYS A 60 -6.61 -3.17 9.71
C LYS A 60 -7.92 -3.77 9.22
N TYR A 61 -7.90 -4.48 8.10
CA TYR A 61 -9.03 -5.29 7.67
C TYR A 61 -9.24 -6.48 8.63
N PRO A 62 -10.50 -6.86 8.90
CA PRO A 62 -10.80 -8.10 9.63
C PRO A 62 -10.18 -9.30 8.92
N SER A 63 -9.65 -10.27 9.68
CA SER A 63 -9.09 -11.52 9.13
C SER A 63 -10.12 -12.34 8.34
N SER A 64 -11.40 -12.20 8.66
CA SER A 64 -12.52 -12.86 7.95
C SER A 64 -12.63 -12.50 6.47
N TYR A 65 -11.97 -11.43 6.02
CA TYR A 65 -11.96 -11.03 4.61
C TYR A 65 -11.04 -11.92 3.74
N GLY A 66 -10.22 -12.78 4.35
CA GLY A 66 -9.48 -13.81 3.61
C GLY A 66 -8.36 -13.29 2.70
N TYR A 67 -7.78 -12.11 2.96
CA TYR A 67 -6.72 -11.52 2.13
C TYR A 67 -5.34 -12.20 2.20
N GLY A 68 -5.26 -13.41 2.78
CA GLY A 68 -4.03 -14.17 2.99
C GLY A 68 -3.45 -14.04 4.39
N LYS A 69 -2.20 -14.53 4.56
CA LYS A 69 -1.53 -14.61 5.88
C LYS A 69 -1.05 -13.27 6.41
N THR A 70 -0.64 -12.35 5.53
CA THR A 70 -0.22 -11.00 5.94
C THR A 70 -1.44 -10.08 6.07
N PRO A 71 -1.62 -9.41 7.22
CA PRO A 71 -2.69 -8.44 7.38
C PRO A 71 -2.63 -7.32 6.35
N VAL A 72 -3.81 -6.91 5.91
CA VAL A 72 -3.99 -5.76 5.03
C VAL A 72 -4.53 -4.61 5.86
N TRP A 73 -3.95 -3.43 5.64
CA TRP A 73 -4.34 -2.19 6.29
C TRP A 73 -4.76 -1.18 5.24
N ARG A 74 -5.82 -0.41 5.49
CA ARG A 74 -6.31 0.61 4.56
C ARG A 74 -6.24 2.01 5.13
N ALA A 75 -5.95 2.97 4.28
CA ALA A 75 -6.11 4.40 4.55
C ALA A 75 -6.61 5.12 3.30
N TYR A 76 -7.00 6.38 3.46
CA TYR A 76 -7.47 7.23 2.38
C TYR A 76 -6.57 8.45 2.23
N ILE A 77 -6.27 8.79 0.98
CA ILE A 77 -5.68 10.07 0.58
C ILE A 77 -6.84 10.92 0.06
N THR A 78 -7.10 12.03 0.74
CA THR A 78 -8.11 13.00 0.33
C THR A 78 -7.50 14.31 -0.15
N LYS A 79 -6.23 14.56 0.20
CA LYS A 79 -5.46 15.72 -0.25
C LYS A 79 -4.00 15.37 -0.53
N GLU A 80 -3.29 16.23 -1.25
CA GLU A 80 -1.92 15.96 -1.67
C GLU A 80 -0.95 15.78 -0.50
N ASP A 81 -1.07 16.57 0.58
CA ASP A 81 -0.23 16.46 1.79
C ASP A 81 -0.30 15.08 2.47
N ASP A 82 -1.35 14.30 2.20
CA ASP A 82 -1.45 12.96 2.74
C ASP A 82 -0.37 12.04 2.14
N LEU A 83 0.13 12.34 0.94
CA LEU A 83 1.16 11.54 0.26
C LEU A 83 2.43 11.45 1.11
N ASP A 84 2.91 12.56 1.65
CA ASP A 84 4.13 12.59 2.48
C ASP A 84 3.98 11.71 3.73
N TYR A 85 2.75 11.63 4.26
CA TYR A 85 2.45 10.71 5.34
C TYR A 85 2.42 9.26 4.86
N MET A 86 1.85 8.95 3.69
CA MET A 86 1.64 7.58 3.22
C MET A 86 2.92 6.91 2.72
N LEU A 87 3.83 7.66 2.08
CA LEU A 87 5.03 7.10 1.42
C LEU A 87 5.93 6.29 2.37
N PRO A 88 6.25 6.75 3.61
CA PRO A 88 7.02 5.94 4.54
C PRO A 88 6.34 4.60 4.89
N ILE A 89 5.01 4.57 5.02
CA ILE A 89 4.24 3.35 5.31
C ILE A 89 4.23 2.40 4.10
N ILE A 90 4.10 2.94 2.88
CA ILE A 90 4.21 2.14 1.65
C ILE A 90 5.59 1.50 1.57
N LYS A 91 6.66 2.28 1.80
CA LYS A 91 8.03 1.77 1.85
C LYS A 91 8.20 0.71 2.94
N GLU A 92 7.61 0.94 4.11
CA GLU A 92 7.61 -0.02 5.22
C GLU A 92 6.94 -1.36 4.85
N SER A 93 5.87 -1.32 4.05
CA SER A 93 5.19 -2.52 3.56
C SER A 93 6.01 -3.25 2.50
N TYR A 94 6.65 -2.52 1.59
CA TYR A 94 7.60 -3.07 0.63
C TYR A 94 8.81 -3.72 1.33
N GLU A 95 9.37 -3.09 2.37
CA GLU A 95 10.47 -3.65 3.18
C GLU A 95 10.07 -4.95 3.91
N ALA A 96 8.77 -5.17 4.13
CA ALA A 96 8.23 -6.38 4.73
C ALA A 96 7.84 -7.46 3.70
N ALA A 97 8.02 -7.21 2.40
CA ALA A 97 7.74 -8.20 1.37
C ALA A 97 8.68 -9.40 1.53
N PRO A 98 8.16 -10.63 1.64
CA PRO A 98 8.95 -11.84 1.93
C PRO A 98 9.80 -12.31 0.74
N ASP A 99 9.61 -11.72 -0.43
CA ASP A 99 10.18 -12.11 -1.72
C ASP A 99 10.93 -10.97 -2.41
N LYS A 100 11.29 -9.94 -1.64
CA LYS A 100 12.11 -8.81 -2.08
C LYS A 100 13.57 -9.19 -2.29
#